data_AF-A0A839P5Z0-F1
#
_entry.id   AF-A0A839P5Z0-F1
#
_cell.length_a   1.000
_cell.length_b   1.000
_cell.length_c   1.000
_cell.angle_alpha   90.00
_cell.angle_beta   90.00
_cell.angle_gamma   90.00
#
_symmetry.space_group_name_H-M   'P 1'
#
loop_
_entity.id
_entity.type
_entity.pdbx_description
1 polymer ?
#
loop_
_entity_poly.entity_id
_entity_poly.type
_entity_poly.pdbx_seq_one_letter_code
_entity_poly.pdbx_strand_id
1 'polypeptide(L)'
;DPPVPPSERLGIAEGIETALAAARLFNMPVWAATNSTMLAKWQPPDCAREIVVFGDADPAFGGQAAAYALAHRLAVRDRRVRVQLPPRIGSDWADVLSAERDTKRVRRIGMVA
;
A
#
# COMPACT_ATOMS: atom_id res chain seq x y z
N ASP A 1 -16.56 4.15 -14.28
CA ASP A 1 -15.43 3.49 -14.99
C ASP A 1 -15.66 2.01 -15.09
N PRO A 2 -15.36 1.35 -16.23
CA PRO A 2 -15.41 -0.10 -16.33
C PRO A 2 -14.38 -0.76 -15.39
N PRO A 3 -14.63 -2.01 -14.95
CA PRO A 3 -13.68 -2.74 -14.13
C PRO A 3 -12.37 -2.99 -14.89
N VAL A 4 -11.26 -2.54 -14.31
CA VAL A 4 -9.92 -2.75 -14.87
C VAL A 4 -9.49 -4.20 -14.60
N PRO A 5 -8.99 -4.95 -15.60
CA PRO A 5 -8.51 -6.30 -15.40
C PRO A 5 -7.48 -6.37 -14.26
N PRO A 6 -7.47 -7.43 -13.43
CA PRO A 6 -6.48 -7.57 -12.36
C PRO A 6 -5.02 -7.47 -12.83
N SER A 7 -4.75 -7.88 -14.08
CA SER A 7 -3.44 -7.78 -14.73
C SER A 7 -2.97 -6.33 -14.99
N GLU A 8 -3.87 -5.35 -14.93
CA GLU A 8 -3.57 -3.94 -15.17
C GLU A 8 -3.56 -3.10 -13.88
N ARG A 9 -3.80 -3.72 -12.73
CA ARG A 9 -3.76 -3.04 -11.41
C ARG A 9 -2.53 -3.50 -10.65
N LEU A 10 -1.74 -2.55 -10.17
CA LEU A 10 -0.52 -2.84 -9.42
C LEU A 10 -0.38 -1.92 -8.21
N GLY A 11 -0.10 -2.52 -7.06
CA GLY A 11 0.29 -1.81 -5.85
C GLY A 11 1.81 -1.67 -5.76
N ILE A 12 2.27 -0.65 -5.05
CA ILE A 12 3.68 -0.49 -4.68
C ILE A 12 3.75 0.06 -3.25
N ALA A 13 4.65 -0.51 -2.44
CA ALA A 13 4.90 -0.08 -1.06
C ALA A 13 6.40 0.18 -0.84
N GLU A 14 6.74 0.82 0.27
CA GLU A 14 8.13 1.07 0.69
C GLU A 14 8.88 -0.24 1.01
N GLY A 15 8.49 -0.91 2.09
CA GLY A 15 9.09 -2.17 2.56
C GLY A 15 8.36 -3.42 2.06
N ILE A 16 9.00 -4.59 2.20
CA ILE A 16 8.44 -5.88 1.77
C ILE A 16 7.30 -6.33 2.69
N GLU A 17 7.39 -6.07 3.99
CA GLU A 17 6.36 -6.37 4.99
C GLU A 17 5.09 -5.56 4.71
N THR A 18 5.23 -4.24 4.49
CA THR A 18 4.15 -3.34 4.06
C THR A 18 3.51 -3.84 2.76
N ALA A 19 4.31 -4.25 1.78
CA ALA A 19 3.82 -4.76 0.50
C ALA A 19 2.99 -6.04 0.66
N LEU A 20 3.50 -7.02 1.41
CA LEU A 20 2.80 -8.28 1.67
C LEU A 20 1.50 -8.05 2.46
N ALA A 21 1.53 -7.15 3.43
CA ALA A 21 0.35 -6.81 4.21
C ALA A 21 -0.72 -6.12 3.35
N ALA A 22 -0.33 -5.12 2.55
CA ALA A 22 -1.20 -4.44 1.61
C ALA A 22 -1.80 -5.41 0.58
N ALA A 23 -0.99 -6.32 0.02
CA ALA A 23 -1.49 -7.34 -0.91
C ALA A 23 -2.60 -8.19 -0.28
N ARG A 24 -2.42 -8.57 1.00
CA ARG A 24 -3.40 -9.37 1.74
C ARG A 24 -4.66 -8.60 2.13
N LEU A 25 -4.53 -7.33 2.52
CA LEU A 25 -5.64 -6.48 2.97
C LEU A 25 -6.49 -5.99 1.79
N PHE A 26 -5.85 -5.65 0.67
CA PHE A 26 -6.51 -5.06 -0.50
C PHE A 26 -6.76 -6.06 -1.64
N ASN A 27 -6.33 -7.31 -1.48
CA ASN A 27 -6.52 -8.40 -2.44
C ASN A 27 -6.05 -8.03 -3.85
N MET A 28 -4.82 -7.54 -3.97
CA MET A 28 -4.21 -7.13 -5.23
C MET A 28 -2.69 -7.38 -5.23
N PRO A 29 -2.03 -7.50 -6.39
CA PRO A 29 -0.57 -7.61 -6.41
C PRO A 29 0.06 -6.30 -5.93
N VAL A 30 1.08 -6.39 -5.07
CA VAL A 30 1.82 -5.25 -4.54
C VAL A 30 3.31 -5.54 -4.62
N TRP A 31 4.08 -4.63 -5.18
CA TRP A 31 5.54 -4.69 -5.19
C TRP A 31 6.12 -3.93 -4.00
N ALA A 32 7.39 -4.21 -3.68
CA ALA A 32 8.16 -3.45 -2.70
C ALA A 32 9.24 -2.64 -3.41
N ALA A 33 9.36 -1.36 -3.07
CA ALA A 33 10.36 -0.45 -3.62
C ALA A 33 11.71 -0.51 -2.90
N THR A 34 11.78 -1.13 -1.71
CA THR A 34 12.93 -1.23 -0.79
C THR A 34 12.99 -0.10 0.25
N ASN A 35 12.76 1.15 -0.15
CA ASN A 35 12.73 2.31 0.76
C ASN A 35 11.97 3.49 0.10
N SER A 36 11.69 4.53 0.89
CA SER A 36 10.99 5.77 0.50
C SER A 36 11.64 6.48 -0.69
N THR A 37 12.97 6.52 -0.73
CA THR A 37 13.71 7.15 -1.84
C THR A 37 13.49 6.41 -3.16
N MET A 38 13.51 5.08 -3.13
CA MET A 38 13.26 4.25 -4.31
C MET A 38 11.78 4.27 -4.69
N LEU A 39 10.87 4.31 -3.71
CA LEU A 39 9.44 4.46 -3.94
C LEU A 39 9.14 5.71 -4.76
N ALA A 40 9.66 6.88 -4.35
CA ALA A 40 9.44 8.14 -5.06
C ALA A 40 9.91 8.11 -6.52
N LYS A 41 10.93 7.29 -6.84
CA LYS A 41 11.54 7.15 -8.17
C LYS A 41 10.98 5.99 -9.00
N TRP A 42 10.18 5.12 -8.40
CA TRP A 42 9.72 3.87 -9.03
C TRP A 42 8.93 4.11 -10.33
N GLN A 43 9.12 3.23 -11.31
CA GLN A 43 8.40 3.30 -12.58
C GLN A 43 7.54 2.05 -12.75
N PRO A 44 6.23 2.20 -13.03
CA PRO A 44 5.36 1.07 -13.30
C PRO A 44 5.70 0.41 -14.64
N PRO A 45 5.46 -0.90 -14.79
CA PRO A 45 5.45 -1.52 -16.11
C PRO A 45 4.33 -0.91 -16.98
N ASP A 46 4.50 -0.98 -18.30
CA ASP A 46 3.57 -0.33 -19.25
C ASP A 46 2.14 -0.90 -19.19
N CYS A 47 2.00 -2.19 -18.83
CA CYS A 47 0.70 -2.82 -18.66
C CYS A 47 -0.09 -2.31 -17.45
N ALA A 48 0.55 -1.69 -16.45
CA ALA A 48 -0.11 -1.26 -15.21
C ALA A 48 -0.78 0.12 -15.37
N ARG A 49 -2.10 0.14 -15.55
CA ARG A 49 -2.90 1.36 -15.76
C ARG A 49 -3.39 1.99 -14.47
N GLU A 50 -3.72 1.17 -13.47
CA GLU A 50 -4.10 1.62 -12.13
C GLU A 50 -3.01 1.31 -11.12
N ILE A 51 -2.48 2.36 -10.48
CA ILE A 51 -1.46 2.26 -9.45
C ILE A 51 -2.06 2.62 -8.09
N VAL A 52 -1.78 1.79 -7.09
CA VAL A 52 -2.06 2.11 -5.69
C VAL A 52 -0.73 2.19 -4.94
N VAL A 53 -0.44 3.38 -4.41
CA VAL A 53 0.77 3.60 -3.61
C VAL A 53 0.40 3.40 -2.15
N PHE A 54 0.96 2.35 -1.54
CA PHE A 54 0.81 2.05 -0.12
C PHE A 54 1.98 2.67 0.64
N GLY A 55 1.78 3.87 1.17
CA GLY A 55 2.80 4.59 1.93
C GLY A 55 2.74 4.28 3.42
N ASP A 56 3.85 4.48 4.11
CA ASP A 56 3.94 4.41 5.56
C ASP A 56 3.51 5.76 6.17
N ALA A 57 2.84 5.72 7.33
CA ALA A 57 2.33 6.93 7.99
C ALA A 57 3.36 7.50 8.98
N ASP A 58 4.54 7.88 8.50
CA ASP A 58 5.65 8.31 9.36
C ASP A 58 5.34 9.59 10.17
N PRO A 59 5.81 9.70 11.43
CA PRO A 59 5.67 10.92 12.22
C PRO A 59 6.36 12.14 11.61
N ALA A 60 7.47 11.90 10.89
CA ALA A 60 8.24 12.94 10.19
C ALA A 60 7.86 13.10 8.71
N PHE A 61 6.74 12.50 8.29
CA PHE A 61 6.17 12.60 6.95
C PHE A 61 6.97 11.97 5.79
N GLY A 62 8.00 11.16 6.08
CA GLY A 62 8.88 10.54 5.07
C GLY A 62 8.13 9.67 4.06
N GLY A 63 7.43 8.64 4.55
CA GLY A 63 6.62 7.72 3.75
C GLY A 63 5.50 8.42 3.00
N GLN A 64 4.81 9.38 3.64
CA GLN A 64 3.76 10.19 3.00
C GLN A 64 4.34 11.04 1.86
N ALA A 65 5.44 11.75 2.10
CA ALA A 65 6.09 12.58 1.10
C ALA A 65 6.52 11.75 -0.11
N ALA A 66 7.13 10.58 0.10
CA ALA A 66 7.52 9.67 -0.98
C ALA A 66 6.30 9.14 -1.75
N ALA A 67 5.25 8.72 -1.04
CA ALA A 67 4.04 8.19 -1.64
C ALA A 67 3.31 9.22 -2.52
N TYR A 68 3.13 10.44 -2.01
CA TYR A 68 2.50 11.53 -2.76
C TYR A 68 3.38 12.05 -3.90
N ALA A 69 4.71 12.07 -3.74
CA ALA A 69 5.63 12.43 -4.83
C ALA A 69 5.53 11.44 -6.01
N LEU A 70 5.50 10.13 -5.72
CA LEU A 70 5.27 9.11 -6.74
C LEU A 70 3.89 9.30 -7.39
N ALA A 71 2.84 9.45 -6.57
CA ALA A 71 1.48 9.56 -7.05
C ALA A 71 1.30 10.76 -7.99
N HIS A 72 1.81 11.93 -7.60
CA HIS A 72 1.79 13.12 -8.44
C HIS A 72 2.52 12.89 -9.76
N ARG A 73 3.75 12.36 -9.74
CA ARG A 73 4.56 12.12 -10.96
C ARG A 73 3.88 11.15 -11.94
N LEU A 74 3.17 10.15 -11.44
CA LEU A 74 2.46 9.19 -12.27
C LEU A 74 1.11 9.74 -12.78
N ALA A 75 0.38 10.48 -11.94
CA ALA A 75 -0.92 11.05 -12.29
C ALA A 75 -0.81 12.08 -13.43
N VAL A 76 0.24 12.90 -13.45
CA VAL A 76 0.50 13.86 -14.54
C VAL A 76 0.92 13.21 -15.87
N ARG A 77 1.05 11.89 -15.91
CA ARG A 77 1.36 11.08 -17.11
C ARG A 77 0.22 10.13 -17.47
N ASP A 78 -1.02 10.57 -17.26
CA ASP A 78 -2.25 9.87 -17.62
C ASP A 78 -2.42 8.47 -16.99
N ARG A 79 -1.80 8.21 -15.84
CA ARG A 79 -2.06 7.01 -15.04
C ARG A 79 -3.10 7.27 -13.97
N ARG A 80 -3.95 6.28 -13.70
CA ARG A 80 -4.88 6.33 -12.56
C ARG A 80 -4.12 5.96 -11.30
N VAL A 81 -3.97 6.91 -10.38
CA VAL A 81 -3.17 6.69 -9.16
C VAL A 81 -3.97 7.01 -7.92
N ARG A 82 -3.82 6.18 -6.88
CA ARG A 82 -4.35 6.43 -5.54
C ARG A 82 -3.25 6.23 -4.51
N VAL A 83 -3.31 6.98 -3.42
CA VAL A 83 -2.47 6.76 -2.24
C VAL A 83 -3.32 6.15 -1.13
N GLN A 84 -2.77 5.14 -0.46
CA GLN A 84 -3.35 4.48 0.70
C GLN A 84 -2.34 4.58 1.84
N LEU A 85 -2.76 5.23 2.94
CA LEU A 85 -1.98 5.35 4.16
C LEU A 85 -2.70 4.59 5.29
N PRO A 86 -1.96 3.94 6.20
CA PRO A 86 -2.57 3.36 7.38
C PRO A 86 -3.20 4.44 8.27
N PRO A 87 -4.24 4.10 9.04
CA PRO A 87 -5.05 5.09 9.76
C PRO A 87 -4.36 5.72 10.97
N ARG A 88 -3.23 5.17 11.41
CA ARG A 88 -2.50 5.63 12.61
C ARG A 88 -1.14 6.19 12.21
N ILE A 89 -0.81 7.39 12.68
CA ILE A 89 0.54 7.95 12.54
C ILE A 89 1.55 7.11 13.34
N GLY A 90 2.72 6.86 12.76
CA GLY A 90 3.74 5.97 13.28
C GLY A 90 3.46 4.49 13.01
N SER A 91 2.66 4.17 11.98
CA SER A 91 2.40 2.78 11.58
C SER A 91 2.52 2.57 10.08
N ASP A 92 2.66 1.31 9.69
CA ASP A 92 2.60 0.82 8.31
C ASP A 92 1.41 -0.14 8.08
N TRP A 93 1.31 -0.73 6.89
CA TRP A 93 0.26 -1.71 6.60
C TRP A 93 0.46 -3.07 7.29
N ALA A 94 1.70 -3.42 7.67
CA ALA A 94 1.99 -4.64 8.43
C ALA A 94 1.48 -4.55 9.87
N ASP A 95 1.59 -3.38 10.50
CA ASP A 95 0.98 -3.09 11.79
C ASP A 95 -0.55 -3.25 11.74
N VAL A 96 -1.19 -2.70 10.69
CA VAL A 96 -2.65 -2.80 10.48
C VAL A 96 -3.08 -4.26 10.34
N LEU A 97 -2.38 -5.06 9.53
CA LEU A 97 -2.68 -6.48 9.36
C LEU A 97 -2.49 -7.26 10.67
N SER A 98 -1.47 -6.94 11.45
CA SER A 98 -1.21 -7.58 12.74
C SER A 98 -2.33 -7.28 13.74
N ALA A 99 -2.77 -6.03 13.82
CA ALA A 99 -3.89 -5.63 14.68
C ALA A 99 -5.21 -6.32 14.30
N GLU A 100 -5.49 -6.51 13.00
CA GLU A 100 -6.64 -7.29 12.55
C GLU A 100 -6.59 -8.76 13.00
N ARG A 101 -5.40 -9.37 12.91
CA ARG A 101 -5.20 -10.78 13.28
C ARG A 101 -5.40 -10.98 14.78
N ASP A 102 -4.86 -10.08 15.60
CA ASP A 102 -5.03 -10.15 17.05
C ASP A 102 -6.50 -9.98 17.44
N THR A 103 -7.21 -9.02 16.83
CA THR A 103 -8.64 -8.83 17.06
C THR A 103 -9.45 -10.09 16.74
N LYS A 104 -9.17 -10.74 15.60
CA LYS A 104 -9.83 -12.00 15.20
C LYS A 104 -9.47 -13.15 16.14
N ARG A 105 -8.24 -13.21 16.65
CA ARG A 105 -7.79 -14.23 17.61
C ARG A 105 -8.52 -14.10 18.95
N VAL A 106 -8.61 -12.88 19.49
CA VAL A 106 -9.32 -12.61 20.75
C VAL A 106 -10.80 -12.98 20.64
N ARG A 107 -11.48 -12.59 19.55
CA ARG A 107 -12.89 -12.95 19.32
C ARG A 107 -13.12 -14.45 19.23
N ARG A 108 -12.19 -15.21 18.64
CA ARG A 108 -12.29 -16.67 18.55
C ARG A 108 -12.17 -17.32 19.93
N ILE A 109 -11.23 -16.87 20.77
CA ILE A 109 -11.01 -17.39 22.12
C ILE A 109 -12.19 -17.06 23.05
N GLY A 110 -12.73 -15.83 22.97
CA GLY A 110 -13.88 -15.43 23.79
C GLY A 110 -15.21 -16.10 23.42
N MET A 111 -15.29 -16.77 22.27
CA MET A 111 -16.48 -17.53 21.83
C MET A 111 -16.40 -19.02 22.21
N VAL A 112 -15.24 -19.49 22.70
CA VAL A 112 -15.06 -20.85 23.24
C VAL A 112 -15.01 -20.88 24.77
N ALA A 113 -15.35 -19.77 25.44
CA ALA A 113 -15.50 -19.66 26.89
C ALA A 113 -16.98 -19.61 27.29
#